data_AF-A0A7V4TFW3-F1
#
_entry.id   AF-A0A7V4TFW3-F1
#
_cell.length_a   1.000
_cell.length_b   1.000
_cell.length_c   1.000
_cell.angle_alpha   90.00
_cell.angle_beta   90.00
_cell.angle_gamma   90.00
#
_symmetry.space_group_name_H-M   'P 1'
#
loop_
_entity.id
_entity.type
_entity.pdbx_description
1 polymer ?
#
loop_
_entity_poly.entity_id
_entity_poly.type
_entity_poly.pdbx_seq_one_letter_code
_entity_poly.pdbx_strand_id
1 'polypeptide(L)'
;MWLLLAVLALGFLVGRLVRSGLARRTGKTLSTVGLLFLLFAMGVRLGQEEFLRMKLASFGLSALSLAFAAGAGAVVVAGLAERMVRKRKRL
;
A
#
# COMPACT_ATOMS: atom_id res chain seq x y z
N MET A 1 6.40 13.18 7.61
CA MET A 1 5.23 13.26 6.70
C MET A 1 5.48 14.07 5.43
N TRP A 2 6.11 15.24 5.52
CA TRP A 2 6.41 16.09 4.35
C TRP A 2 7.19 15.41 3.22
N LEU A 3 8.14 14.53 3.55
CA LEU A 3 8.93 13.78 2.56
C LEU A 3 8.06 12.86 1.68
N LEU A 4 7.03 12.23 2.23
CA LEU A 4 6.14 11.36 1.45
C LEU A 4 5.31 12.17 0.46
N LEU A 5 4.82 13.33 0.89
CA LEU A 5 4.09 14.26 0.02
C LEU A 5 5.01 14.80 -1.09
N ALA A 6 6.25 15.13 -0.78
CA ALA A 6 7.24 15.60 -1.75
C ALA A 6 7.57 14.54 -2.81
N VAL A 7 7.82 13.29 -2.38
CA VAL A 7 8.08 12.17 -3.31
C VAL A 7 6.87 11.87 -4.18
N LEU A 8 5.65 11.96 -3.63
CA LEU A 8 4.41 11.79 -4.40
C LEU A 8 4.24 12.88 -5.45
N ALA A 9 4.49 14.14 -5.08
CA ALA A 9 4.44 15.28 -6.00
C ALA A 9 5.49 15.15 -7.11
N LEU A 10 6.71 14.73 -6.76
CA LEU A 10 7.78 14.48 -7.74
C LEU A 10 7.40 13.34 -8.69
N GLY A 11 6.87 12.23 -8.16
CA GLY A 11 6.39 11.10 -8.96
C GLY A 11 5.28 11.49 -9.92
N PHE A 12 4.37 12.37 -9.51
CA PHE A 12 3.32 12.92 -10.38
C PHE A 12 3.88 13.83 -11.48
N LEU A 13 4.85 14.69 -11.15
CA LEU A 13 5.54 15.54 -12.13
C LEU A 13 6.26 14.70 -13.19
N VAL A 14 7.05 13.72 -12.75
CA VAL A 14 7.82 12.82 -13.62
C VAL A 14 6.87 11.98 -14.47
N GLY A 15 5.77 11.48 -13.89
CA GLY A 15 4.74 10.73 -14.61
C GLY A 15 4.03 11.55 -15.69
N ARG A 16 3.86 12.86 -15.49
CA ARG A 16 3.29 13.77 -16.50
C ARG A 16 4.27 14.09 -17.63
N LEU A 17 5.58 14.15 -17.32
CA LEU A 17 6.63 14.47 -18.30
C LEU A 17 6.99 13.26 -19.19
N VAL A 18 6.97 12.04 -18.64
CA VAL A 18 7.31 10.81 -19.37
C VAL A 18 6.08 10.26 -20.10
N ARG A 19 5.77 10.88 -21.24
CA ARG A 19 4.71 10.40 -22.17
C ARG A 19 5.30 9.35 -23.11
N SER A 20 5.48 8.11 -22.67
CA SER A 20 5.72 6.99 -23.60
C SER A 20 5.29 5.64 -23.03
N GLY A 21 4.71 4.79 -23.88
CA GLY A 21 4.11 3.49 -23.52
C GLY A 21 5.07 2.49 -22.85
N LEU A 22 6.38 2.75 -22.81
CA LEU A 22 7.37 1.95 -22.08
C LEU A 22 7.21 2.07 -20.55
N ALA A 23 6.85 3.25 -20.03
CA ALA A 23 6.69 3.47 -18.59
C ALA A 23 5.63 2.55 -17.96
N ARG A 24 4.64 2.12 -18.75
CA ARG A 24 3.54 1.27 -18.28
C ARG A 24 3.95 -0.18 -18.06
N ARG A 25 4.89 -0.71 -18.88
CA ARG A 25 5.43 -2.08 -18.70
C ARG A 25 6.52 -2.11 -17.64
N THR A 26 7.48 -1.18 -17.69
CA THR A 26 8.58 -1.13 -16.72
C THR A 26 8.09 -0.73 -15.33
N GLY A 27 7.10 0.16 -15.23
CA GLY A 27 6.53 0.58 -13.95
C GLY A 27 5.84 -0.56 -13.19
N LYS A 28 5.24 -1.54 -13.89
CA LYS A 28 4.57 -2.67 -13.23
C LYS A 28 5.59 -3.61 -12.59
N THR A 29 6.64 -3.97 -13.32
CA THR A 29 7.72 -4.83 -12.79
C THR A 29 8.50 -4.12 -11.68
N LEU A 30 8.84 -2.85 -11.87
CA LEU A 30 9.60 -2.08 -10.89
C LEU A 30 8.81 -1.87 -9.59
N SER A 31 7.50 -1.65 -9.68
CA SER A 31 6.62 -1.55 -8.52
C SER A 31 6.54 -2.88 -7.76
N THR A 32 6.38 -4.01 -8.46
CA THR A 32 6.37 -5.34 -7.81
C THR A 32 7.69 -5.67 -7.13
N VAL A 33 8.82 -5.40 -7.79
CA VAL A 33 10.15 -5.62 -7.20
C VAL A 33 10.37 -4.68 -6.01
N GLY A 34 9.95 -3.43 -6.11
CA GLY A 34 9.99 -2.47 -5.00
C GLY A 34 9.12 -2.89 -3.82
N LEU A 35 7.92 -3.42 -4.07
CA LEU A 35 7.03 -4.00 -3.05
C LEU A 35 7.68 -5.20 -2.36
N LEU A 36 8.29 -6.11 -3.12
CA LEU A 36 9.03 -7.24 -2.56
C LEU A 36 10.19 -6.77 -1.67
N PHE A 37 10.97 -5.80 -2.15
CA PHE A 37 12.09 -5.25 -1.39
C PHE A 37 11.63 -4.53 -0.12
N LEU A 38 10.53 -3.79 -0.20
CA LEU A 38 9.93 -3.10 0.94
C LEU A 38 9.40 -4.11 1.97
N LEU A 39 8.72 -5.17 1.52
CA LEU A 39 8.22 -6.23 2.37
C LEU A 39 9.38 -6.96 3.07
N PHE A 40 10.46 -7.22 2.33
CA PHE A 40 11.68 -7.80 2.88
C PHE A 40 12.32 -6.90 3.94
N ALA A 41 12.52 -5.62 3.64
CA ALA A 41 13.10 -4.65 4.58
C ALA A 41 12.23 -4.49 5.84
N MET A 42 10.91 -4.48 5.68
CA MET A 42 9.97 -4.45 6.80
C MET A 42 10.09 -5.71 7.66
N GLY A 43 10.17 -6.90 7.03
CA GLY A 43 10.40 -8.16 7.74
C GLY A 43 11.71 -8.18 8.53
N VAL A 44 12.79 -7.68 7.94
CA VAL A 44 14.10 -7.56 8.62
C VAL A 44 14.00 -6.63 9.83
N ARG A 45 13.36 -5.47 9.70
CA ARG A 45 13.16 -4.54 10.82
C ARG A 45 12.31 -5.14 11.94
N LEU A 46 11.19 -5.77 11.61
CA LEU A 46 10.36 -6.48 12.60
C LEU A 46 11.15 -7.59 13.30
N GLY A 47 12.04 -8.25 12.56
CA GLY A 47 12.96 -9.24 13.09
C GLY A 47 14.04 -8.68 14.00
N GLN A 48 14.36 -7.38 14.00
CA GLN A 48 15.37 -6.82 14.91
C GLN A 48 14.77 -6.27 16.21
N GLU A 49 13.46 -6.07 16.25
CA GLU A 49 12.75 -5.57 17.42
C GLU A 49 12.40 -6.70 18.40
N GLU A 50 13.14 -6.79 19.52
CA GLU A 50 12.94 -7.82 20.56
C GLU A 50 11.54 -7.76 21.19
N PHE A 51 10.98 -6.55 21.33
CA PHE A 51 9.65 -6.34 21.90
C PHE A 51 8.54 -6.96 21.04
N LEU A 52 8.71 -6.90 19.72
CA LEU A 52 7.82 -7.54 18.76
C LEU A 52 8.03 -9.05 18.77
N ARG A 53 9.28 -9.55 18.78
CA ARG A 53 9.56 -11.01 18.84
C ARG A 53 8.86 -11.70 20.02
N MET A 54 8.90 -11.12 21.22
CA MET A 54 8.25 -11.72 22.40
C MET A 54 6.72 -11.66 22.32
N LYS A 55 6.15 -10.56 21.79
CA LYS A 55 4.69 -10.38 21.71
C LYS A 55 4.06 -11.02 20.47
N LEU A 56 4.82 -11.29 19.40
CA LEU A 56 4.30 -11.92 18.18
C LEU A 56 3.74 -13.32 18.47
N ALA A 57 4.39 -14.09 19.35
CA ALA A 57 3.91 -15.41 19.74
C ALA A 57 2.56 -15.35 20.48
N SER A 58 2.33 -14.33 21.31
CA SER A 58 1.08 -14.17 22.05
C SER A 58 -0.02 -13.44 21.28
N PHE A 59 0.33 -12.58 20.33
CA PHE A 59 -0.61 -11.73 19.57
C PHE A 59 -0.79 -12.13 18.10
N GLY A 60 -0.11 -13.17 17.61
CA GLY A 60 -0.13 -13.53 16.18
C GLY A 60 -1.53 -13.73 15.62
N LEU A 61 -2.42 -14.36 16.38
CA LEU A 61 -3.79 -14.64 15.96
C LEU A 61 -4.67 -13.38 15.97
N SER A 62 -4.48 -12.49 16.95
CA SER A 62 -5.16 -11.19 17.02
C SER A 62 -4.66 -10.23 15.94
N ALA A 63 -3.36 -10.22 15.66
CA ALA A 63 -2.78 -9.42 14.59
C ALA A 63 -3.29 -9.89 13.22
N LEU A 64 -3.44 -11.21 13.02
CA LEU A 64 -3.98 -11.78 11.79
C LEU A 64 -5.46 -11.39 11.58
N SER A 65 -6.29 -11.51 12.62
CA SER A 65 -7.71 -11.13 12.52
C SER A 65 -7.87 -9.62 12.31
N LEU A 66 -7.04 -8.80 12.95
CA LEU A 66 -7.03 -7.35 12.76
C LEU A 66 -6.61 -6.97 11.33
N ALA A 67 -5.55 -7.60 10.80
CA ALA A 67 -5.10 -7.38 9.42
C ALA A 67 -6.19 -7.77 8.41
N PHE A 68 -6.86 -8.90 8.64
CA PHE A 68 -7.96 -9.37 7.81
C PHE A 68 -9.16 -8.41 7.86
N ALA A 69 -9.57 -7.99 9.07
CA ALA A 69 -10.66 -7.06 9.27
C ALA A 69 -10.37 -5.68 8.65
N ALA A 70 -9.15 -5.18 8.81
CA ALA A 70 -8.71 -3.92 8.21
C ALA A 70 -8.73 -3.99 6.68
N GLY A 71 -8.21 -5.09 6.10
CA GLY A 71 -8.24 -5.32 4.67
C GLY A 71 -9.66 -5.42 4.11
N ALA A 72 -10.50 -6.26 4.72
CA ALA A 72 -11.89 -6.45 4.29
C ALA A 72 -12.70 -5.15 4.44
N GLY A 73 -12.52 -4.44 5.56
CA GLY A 73 -13.17 -3.15 5.81
C GLY A 73 -12.80 -2.10 4.77
N ALA A 74 -11.51 -1.99 4.41
CA ALA A 74 -11.06 -1.07 3.38
C ALA A 74 -11.71 -1.35 2.01
N VAL A 75 -11.83 -2.64 1.63
CA VAL A 75 -12.47 -3.04 0.36
C VAL A 75 -13.96 -2.72 0.37
N VAL A 76 -14.66 -3.00 1.47
CA VAL A 76 -16.10 -2.69 1.61
C VAL A 76 -16.34 -1.19 1.53
N VAL A 77 -15.57 -0.39 2.27
CA VAL A 77 -15.71 1.07 2.29
C VAL A 77 -15.38 1.67 0.91
N ALA A 78 -14.32 1.20 0.26
CA ALA A 78 -13.98 1.64 -1.10
C ALA A 78 -15.10 1.29 -2.09
N GLY A 79 -15.66 0.08 -2.00
CA GLY A 79 -16.78 -0.34 -2.85
C GLY A 79 -18.05 0.48 -2.61
N LEU A 80 -18.34 0.85 -1.36
CA LEU A 80 -19.46 1.74 -1.03
C LEU A 80 -19.22 3.16 -1.57
N ALA A 81 -18.01 3.70 -1.41
CA ALA A 81 -17.65 5.01 -1.94
C ALA A 81 -17.78 5.07 -3.46
N GLU A 82 -17.30 4.04 -4.19
CA GLU A 82 -17.47 3.95 -5.64
C GLU A 82 -18.95 3.90 -6.05
N ARG A 83 -19.78 3.14 -5.31
CA ARG A 83 -21.23 3.08 -5.56
C ARG A 83 -21.89 4.45 -5.35
N MET A 84 -21.52 5.19 -4.31
CA MET A 84 -22.04 6.54 -4.06
C MET A 84 -21.64 7.52 -5.17
N VAL A 85 -20.38 7.49 -5.61
CA VAL A 85 -19.88 8.34 -6.69
C VAL A 85 -20.54 8.00 -8.03
N ARG A 86 -20.70 6.70 -8.36
CA ARG A 86 -21.42 6.26 -9.56
C ARG A 86 -22.88 6.68 -9.55
N LYS A 87 -23.55 6.62 -8.40
CA LYS A 87 -24.95 7.06 -8.26
C LYS A 87 -25.09 8.56 -8.50
N ARG A 88 -24.10 9.36 -8.08
CA ARG A 88 -24.05 10.81 -8.29
C ARG A 88 -23.70 11.22 -9.73
N LYS A 89 -23.00 10.37 -10.49
CA LYS A 89 -22.67 10.61 -11.92
C LYS A 89 -23.77 10.19 -12.90
N ARG A 90 -24.82 9.50 -12.45
CA ARG A 90 -25.97 9.08 -13.28
C ARG A 90 -27.20 9.99 -13.16
N LEU A 91 -27.14 11.00 -12.29
CA LEU A 91 -28.07 12.12 -12.20
C LEU A 91 -27.42 13.33 -12.87
#